data_AF-A0A7X9BDH4-F1
#
_entry.id   AF-A0A7X9BDH4-F1
#
_cell.length_a   1.000
_cell.length_b   1.000
_cell.length_c   1.000
_cell.angle_alpha   90.00
_cell.angle_beta   90.00
_cell.angle_gamma   90.00
#
_symmetry.space_group_name_H-M   'P 1'
#
loop_
_entity.id
_entity.type
_entity.pdbx_description
1 polymer ?
#
loop_
_entity_poly.entity_id
_entity_poly.type
_entity_poly.pdbx_seq_one_letter_code
_entity_poly.pdbx_strand_id
1 'polypeptide(L)' 'MFSNEDFVRQSLDLHLFFLRIMKEHSFFLEAGFTPVNADLARQADAFKTQFEALLK' A
#
# COMPACT_ATOMS: atom_id res chain seq x y z
N MET A 1 9.96 -28.03 5.27
CA MET A 1 10.53 -26.73 5.72
C MET A 1 10.90 -25.99 4.46
N PHE A 2 10.41 -24.76 4.25
CA PHE A 2 10.76 -24.00 3.04
C PHE A 2 12.27 -23.78 2.99
N SER A 3 12.84 -23.79 1.78
CA SER A 3 14.19 -23.28 1.60
C SER A 3 14.19 -21.77 1.88
N ASN A 4 15.36 -21.21 2.23
CA ASN A 4 15.48 -19.77 2.40
C ASN A 4 15.08 -19.01 1.12
N GLU A 5 15.38 -19.57 -0.05
CA GLU A 5 15.01 -18.99 -1.34
C GLU A 5 13.49 -18.98 -1.56
N ASP A 6 12.80 -20.08 -1.24
CA ASP A 6 11.34 -20.17 -1.36
C ASP A 6 10.63 -19.23 -0.38
N PHE A 7 11.18 -19.08 0.82
CA PHE A 7 10.68 -18.13 1.81
C PHE A 7 10.80 -16.68 1.31
N VAL A 8 11.97 -16.32 0.77
CA VAL A 8 12.20 -14.97 0.23
C VAL A 8 11.28 -14.70 -0.97
N ARG A 9 11.15 -15.66 -1.89
CA ARG A 9 10.26 -15.53 -3.06
C ARG A 9 8.80 -15.30 -2.64
N GLN A 10 8.26 -16.18 -1.80
CA GLN A 10 6.86 -16.04 -1.34
C GLN A 10 6.63 -14.77 -0.53
N SER A 11 7.60 -14.35 0.28
CA SER A 11 7.51 -13.10 1.02
C SER A 11 7.42 -11.92 0.07
N LEU A 12 8.26 -11.89 -0.96
CA LEU A 12 8.26 -10.80 -1.93
C LEU A 12 6.95 -10.77 -2.73
N ASP A 13 6.48 -11.92 -3.22
CA ASP A 13 5.21 -12.03 -3.95
C ASP A 13 4.03 -11.53 -3.11
N LEU A 14 3.97 -11.95 -1.83
CA LEU A 14 2.94 -11.55 -0.90
C LEU A 14 2.99 -10.03 -0.64
N HIS A 15 4.18 -9.48 -0.40
CA HIS A 15 4.33 -8.05 -0.15
C HIS A 15 3.97 -7.21 -1.38
N LEU A 16 4.44 -7.57 -2.57
CA LEU A 16 4.11 -6.84 -3.80
C LEU A 16 2.61 -6.88 -4.10
N PHE A 17 1.95 -8.01 -3.88
CA PHE A 17 0.50 -8.14 -4.01
C PHE A 17 -0.24 -7.20 -3.06
N PHE A 18 0.08 -7.23 -1.77
CA PHE A 18 -0.60 -6.41 -0.77
C PHE A 18 -0.23 -4.93 -0.83
N LEU A 19 1.01 -4.57 -1.21
CA LEU A 19 1.40 -3.18 -1.44
C LEU A 19 0.55 -2.54 -2.53
N ARG A 20 0.26 -3.27 -3.61
CA ARG A 20 -0.64 -2.78 -4.67
C ARG A 20 -2.06 -2.55 -4.16
N ILE A 21 -2.61 -3.51 -3.40
CA ILE A 21 -3.95 -3.37 -2.79
C ILE A 21 -3.99 -2.17 -1.84
N MET A 22 -2.96 -1.98 -1.02
CA MET A 22 -2.91 -0.87 -0.06
C MET A 22 -2.77 0.48 -0.74
N LYS A 23 -2.04 0.58 -1.85
CA LYS A 23 -2.04 1.78 -2.69
C LYS A 23 -3.45 2.11 -3.20
N GLU A 24 -4.19 1.12 -3.71
CA GLU A 24 -5.56 1.30 -4.22
C GLU A 24 -6.53 1.70 -3.10
N HIS A 25 -6.42 1.10 -1.92
CA HIS A 25 -7.22 1.48 -0.76
C HIS A 25 -6.92 2.90 -0.27
N SER A 26 -5.65 3.32 -0.26
CA SER A 26 -5.29 4.71 0.05
C SER A 26 -5.94 5.70 -0.92
N PHE A 27 -6.00 5.38 -2.20
CA PHE A 27 -6.72 6.19 -3.19
C PHE A 27 -8.23 6.26 -2.89
N PHE A 28 -8.87 5.14 -2.54
CA PHE A 28 -10.30 5.13 -2.20
C PHE A 28 -10.60 5.95 -0.93
N LEU A 29 -9.72 5.89 0.08
CA LEU A 29 -9.84 6.69 1.29
C LEU A 29 -9.72 8.18 0.99
N GLU A 30 -8.67 8.58 0.26
CA GLU A 30 -8.46 9.97 -0.17
C GLU A 30 -9.70 10.54 -0.89
N ALA A 31 -10.25 9.78 -1.84
CA ALA A 31 -11.45 10.18 -2.59
C ALA A 31 -12.74 10.16 -1.76
N GLY A 32 -12.79 9.36 -0.69
CA GLY A 32 -13.97 9.21 0.17
C GLY A 32 -14.07 10.22 1.31
N PHE A 33 -12.98 10.88 1.68
CA PHE A 33 -13.01 11.89 2.73
C PHE A 33 -13.61 13.22 2.27
N THR A 34 -14.45 13.81 3.12
CA THR A 34 -15.04 15.13 2.89
C THR A 34 -14.11 16.25 3.37
N PRO A 35 -14.34 17.53 2.98
CA PRO A 35 -13.45 18.64 3.34
C PRO A 35 -13.20 18.83 4.85
N VAL A 36 -14.16 18.47 5.71
CA VAL A 36 -13.98 18.52 7.18
C VAL A 36 -12.87 17.57 7.66
N ASN A 37 -12.56 16.53 6.88
CA ASN A 37 -11.53 15.53 7.15
C ASN A 37 -10.33 15.66 6.20
N ALA A 38 -10.01 16.88 5.76
CA ALA A 38 -8.90 17.13 4.83
C ALA A 38 -7.54 16.58 5.33
N ASP A 39 -7.33 16.50 6.64
CA ASP A 39 -6.11 15.94 7.23
C ASP A 39 -5.98 14.43 6.97
N LEU A 40 -7.11 13.70 7.05
CA LEU A 40 -7.16 12.27 6.75
C LEU A 40 -6.98 12.01 5.24
N ALA A 41 -7.52 12.89 4.39
CA ALA A 41 -7.27 12.81 2.95
C ALA A 41 -5.79 12.98 2.61
N ARG A 42 -5.11 13.95 3.22
CA ARG A 42 -3.65 14.13 3.05
C ARG A 42 -2.84 12.95 3.58
N GLN A 43 -3.28 12.34 4.68
CA GLN A 43 -2.64 11.13 5.19
C GLN A 43 -2.80 9.94 4.22
N ALA A 44 -3.98 9.79 3.62
CA ALA A 44 -4.23 8.76 2.62
C ALA A 44 -3.36 8.97 1.37
N ASP A 45 -3.20 10.20 0.88
CA ASP A 45 -2.29 10.53 -0.22
C ASP A 45 -0.81 10.23 0.11
N ALA A 46 -0.38 10.54 1.34
CA ALA A 46 0.96 10.20 1.81
C ALA A 46 1.20 8.68 1.81
N PHE A 47 0.24 7.88 2.29
CA PHE A 47 0.32 6.41 2.24
C PHE A 47 0.36 5.90 0.80
N LYS A 48 -0.51 6.42 -0.08
CA LYS A 48 -0.51 6.08 -1.52
C LYS A 48 0.87 6.29 -2.14
N THR A 49 1.50 7.43 -1.87
CA THR A 49 2.86 7.76 -2.35
C THR A 49 3.92 6.81 -1.79
N GLN A 50 3.84 6.44 -0.51
CA GLN A 50 4.76 5.50 0.12
C GLN A 50 4.62 4.09 -0.47
N PHE A 51 3.40 3.58 -0.66
CA PHE A 51 3.18 2.28 -1.29
C PHE A 51 3.63 2.26 -2.75
N GLU A 52 3.44 3.36 -3.48
CA GLU A 52 3.96 3.49 -4.84
C GLU A 52 5.49 3.49 -4.90
N ALA A 53 6.17 4.09 -3.92
CA ALA A 53 7.63 4.03 -3.83
C ALA A 53 8.15 2.63 -3.55
N LEU A 54 7.45 1.83 -2.74
CA LEU A 54 7.81 0.44 -2.42
C LEU A 54 7.54 -0.56 -3.56
N LEU A 55 6.71 -0.18 -4.54
CA LEU A 55 6.38 -1.00 -5.72
C LEU A 55 7.34 -0.79 -6.91
N LYS A 56 8.27 0.17 -6.81
CA LYS A 56 9.29 0.47 -7.83
C LYS A 56 10.58 -0.29 -7.55
#